data_AF-A0A351HAW7-F1
#
_entry.id   AF-A0A351HAW7-F1
#
_cell.length_a   1.000
_cell.length_b   1.000
_cell.length_c   1.000
_cell.angle_alpha   90.00
_cell.angle_beta   90.00
_cell.angle_gamma   90.00
#
_symmetry.space_group_name_H-M   'P 1'
#
loop_
_entity.id
_entity.type
_entity.pdbx_description
1 polymer ?
#
loop_
_entity_poly.entity_id
_entity_poly.type
_entity_poly.pdbx_seq_one_letter_code
_entity_poly.pdbx_strand_id
1 'polypeptide(L)' 'MVRNLLLVLIVISSLGAFGQNDILSMLRETEELSYLSRKVESSGLDVLLSGPGPFTLFAP' A
#
# COMPACT_ATOMS: atom_id res chain seq x y z
N MET A 1 12.52 30.98 -15.79
CA MET A 1 11.24 30.50 -15.22
C MET A 1 11.12 28.97 -15.19
N VAL A 2 11.56 28.25 -16.22
CA VAL A 2 11.41 26.77 -16.31
C VAL A 2 12.10 25.95 -15.21
N ARG A 3 13.22 26.43 -14.65
CA ARG A 3 13.97 25.70 -13.62
C ARG A 3 13.23 25.62 -12.28
N ASN A 4 12.59 26.70 -11.86
CA ASN A 4 11.76 26.72 -10.65
C ASN A 4 10.47 25.89 -10.85
N LEU A 5 9.90 25.92 -12.05
CA LEU A 5 8.73 25.10 -12.40
C LEU A 5 9.07 23.59 -12.37
N LEU A 6 10.24 23.21 -12.87
CA LEU A 6 10.72 21.82 -12.84
C LEU A 6 10.89 21.30 -11.40
N LEU A 7 11.43 22.13 -10.50
CA LEU A 7 11.58 21.76 -9.09
C LEU A 7 10.23 21.56 -8.41
N VAL A 8 9.25 22.42 -8.69
CA VAL A 8 7.88 22.28 -8.16
C VAL A 8 7.22 21.00 -8.65
N LEU A 9 7.40 20.66 -9.93
CA LEU A 9 6.85 19.43 -10.52
C LEU A 9 7.42 18.17 -9.83
N ILE A 10 8.74 18.12 -9.63
CA ILE A 10 9.42 16.99 -8.97
C ILE A 10 8.92 16.80 -7.54
N VAL A 11 8.77 17.90 -6.79
CA VAL A 11 8.24 17.86 -5.43
C VAL A 11 6.82 17.32 -5.42
N ILE A 12 5.92 17.85 -6.26
CA ILE A 12 4.52 17.38 -6.33
C ILE A 12 4.44 15.90 -6.70
N SER A 13 5.24 15.43 -7.66
CA SER A 13 5.28 14.01 -8.06
C SER A 13 5.77 13.10 -6.92
N SER A 14 6.75 13.53 -6.13
CA SER A 14 7.24 12.76 -4.98
C SER A 14 6.22 12.65 -3.84
N LEU A 15 5.31 13.63 -3.69
CA LEU A 15 4.21 13.56 -2.72
C LEU A 15 3.08 12.61 -3.18
N GLY A 16 2.89 12.41 -4.48
CA GLY A 16 1.79 11.60 -5.04
C GLY A 16 2.00 10.08 -4.98
N ALA A 17 3.20 9.60 -4.63
CA ALA A 17 3.53 8.18 -4.62
C ALA A 17 2.97 7.39 -3.41
N PHE A 18 2.30 8.06 -2.46
CA PHE A 18 1.78 7.46 -1.23
C PHE A 18 0.29 7.04 -1.30
N GLY A 19 -0.32 7.03 -2.50
CA GLY A 19 -1.75 6.83 -2.68
C GLY A 19 -2.23 5.39 -2.95
N GLN A 20 -1.40 4.36 -2.74
CA GLN A 20 -1.85 2.97 -2.89
C GLN A 20 -2.33 2.42 -1.55
N ASN A 21 -3.53 1.83 -1.54
CA ASN A 21 -4.01 1.03 -0.42
C ASN A 21 -2.98 -0.06 -0.11
N ASP A 22 -2.64 -0.22 1.17
CA ASP A 22 -1.78 -1.33 1.58
C ASP A 22 -2.48 -2.67 1.38
N ILE A 23 -1.70 -3.75 1.43
CA ILE A 23 -2.21 -5.11 1.18
C ILE A 23 -3.30 -5.46 2.19
N LEU A 24 -3.15 -5.05 3.46
CA LEU A 24 -4.11 -5.36 4.51
C LEU A 24 -5.46 -4.68 4.25
N SER A 25 -5.45 -3.44 3.77
CA SER A 25 -6.63 -2.67 3.40
C SER A 25 -7.38 -3.37 2.26
N MET A 26 -6.66 -3.81 1.22
CA MET A 26 -7.24 -4.58 0.12
C MET A 26 -7.88 -5.89 0.59
N LEU A 27 -7.24 -6.61 1.51
CA LEU A 27 -7.78 -7.85 2.09
C LEU A 27 -9.05 -7.63 2.92
N ARG A 28 -9.17 -6.47 3.58
CA ARG A 28 -10.34 -6.10 4.38
C ARG A 28 -11.52 -5.63 3.54
N GLU A 29 -11.26 -4.96 2.43
CA GLU A 29 -12.29 -4.50 1.49
C GLU A 29 -12.84 -5.64 0.62
N THR A 30 -12.08 -6.72 0.45
CA THR A 30 -12.49 -7.87 -0.38
C THR A 30 -13.18 -8.95 0.46
N GLU A 31 -14.51 -9.02 0.38
CA GLU A 31 -15.32 -9.93 1.21
C GLU A 31 -14.92 -11.42 1.07
N GLU A 32 -14.61 -11.86 -0.15
CA GLU A 32 -14.18 -13.23 -0.46
C GLU A 32 -12.86 -13.61 0.25
N LEU A 33 -12.01 -12.62 0.57
CA LEU A 33 -10.72 -12.80 1.23
C LEU A 33 -10.81 -12.66 2.76
N SER A 34 -12.01 -12.54 3.33
CA SER A 34 -12.20 -12.33 4.78
C SER A 34 -11.56 -13.42 5.66
N TYR A 35 -11.51 -14.67 5.18
CA TYR A 35 -10.80 -15.75 5.88
C TYR A 35 -9.27 -15.52 5.91
N LEU A 36 -8.69 -15.12 4.77
CA LEU A 36 -7.27 -14.79 4.68
C LEU A 36 -6.92 -13.58 5.56
N SER A 37 -7.75 -12.54 5.53
CA SER A 37 -7.60 -11.34 6.35
C SER A 37 -7.49 -11.69 7.85
N ARG A 38 -8.43 -12.51 8.37
CA ARG A 38 -8.39 -12.98 9.76
C ARG A 38 -7.14 -13.82 10.07
N LYS A 39 -6.67 -14.63 9.13
CA LYS A 39 -5.45 -15.44 9.30
C LYS A 39 -4.22 -14.55 9.40
N VAL A 40 -4.11 -13.56 8.51
CA VAL A 40 -3.03 -12.57 8.52
C VAL A 40 -2.99 -11.84 9.88
N GLU A 41 -4.12 -11.34 10.36
CA GLU A 41 -4.23 -10.71 11.69
C GLU A 41 -3.82 -11.68 12.82
N SER A 42 -4.32 -12.92 12.81
CA SER A 42 -3.98 -13.92 13.85
C SER A 42 -2.50 -14.34 13.85
N SER A 43 -1.81 -14.16 12.72
CA SER A 43 -0.39 -14.49 12.54
C SER A 43 0.55 -13.34 12.90
N GLY A 44 0.03 -12.13 13.13
CA GLY A 44 0.82 -10.92 13.35
C GLY A 44 1.54 -10.40 12.09
N LEU A 45 1.11 -10.83 10.90
CA LEU A 45 1.66 -10.36 9.62
C LEU A 45 1.00 -9.06 9.15
N ASP A 46 -0.09 -8.64 9.78
CA ASP A 46 -0.83 -7.42 9.49
C ASP A 46 0.07 -6.17 9.54
N VAL A 47 0.90 -6.06 10.57
CA VAL A 47 1.86 -4.95 10.71
C VAL A 47 2.85 -4.92 9.57
N LEU A 48 3.38 -6.08 9.17
CA LEU A 48 4.35 -6.18 8.07
C LEU A 48 3.71 -5.84 6.71
N LEU A 49 2.51 -6.36 6.44
CA LEU A 49 1.81 -6.16 5.16
C LEU A 49 1.18 -4.77 5.00
N SER A 50 0.99 -4.03 6.10
CA SER A 50 0.69 -2.60 6.11
C SER A 50 1.92 -1.70 5.90
N GLY A 51 3.13 -2.28 6.02
CA GLY A 51 4.39 -1.55 5.91
C GLY A 51 4.84 -1.30 4.46
N PRO A 52 5.89 -0.48 4.27
CA PRO A 52 6.45 -0.22 2.95
C PRO A 52 6.99 -1.50 2.28
N GLY A 53 6.66 -1.70 1.00
CA GLY A 53 7.02 -2.88 0.20
C GLY A 53 8.40 -2.81 -0.50
N PRO A 54 8.74 -3.77 -1.38
CA PRO A 54 7.81 -4.54 -2.23
C PRO A 54 7.40 -5.90 -1.66
N PHE A 55 6.11 -6.17 -1.67
CA PHE A 55 5.54 -7.47 -1.34
C PHE A 55 4.73 -8.01 -2.51
N THR A 56 4.69 -9.32 -2.66
CA THR A 56 3.77 -10.02 -3.56
C THR A 56 3.10 -11.10 -2.74
N LEU A 57 1.80 -10.90 -2.47
CA LEU A 57 0.99 -11.84 -1.72
C LEU A 57 0.21 -12.72 -2.71
N PHE A 58 0.50 -14.02 -2.72
CA PHE A 58 -0.28 -14.99 -3.46
C PHE A 58 -1.50 -15.38 -2.61
N ALA A 59 -2.63 -14.71 -2.83
CA ALA A 59 -3.89 -15.00 -2.16
C ALA A 59 -4.65 -16.15 -2.86
N PRO A 60 -5.31 -17.05 -2.11
CA PRO A 60 -6.33 -17.95 -2.64
C PRO A 60 -7.56 -17.22 -3.17
#